data_AF-A0A7W9CKQ1-F1
#
_entry.id   AF-A0A7W9CKQ1-F1
#
_cell.length_a   1.000
_cell.length_b   1.000
_cell.length_c   1.000
_cell.angle_alpha   90.00
_cell.angle_beta   90.00
_cell.angle_gamma   90.00
#
_symmetry.space_group_name_H-M   'P 1'
#
loop_
_entity.id
_entity.type
_entity.pdbx_description
1 polymer ?
#
loop_
_entity_poly.entity_id
_entity_poly.type
_entity_poly.pdbx_seq_one_letter_code
_entity_poly.pdbx_strand_id
1 'polypeptide(L)'
;MAIDVVVTNSKLAREPAPRAFLEYLRDNDATLSLAGAVAYYDFPSYVDYETVTHRADVVILSPMHGVICISFAPFMQEHDLAELDVLLTDYASNLVSRLLKSRILRKSLNQLSFPVTPVIIALNDVAVGDLDATVCTSFEGFADWLGGISANYLELERAR
;
A
#
# COMPACT_ATOMS: atom_id res chain seq x y z
N MET A 1 -0.83 -8.73 -18.34
CA MET A 1 -2.09 -9.12 -17.68
C MET A 1 -2.56 -7.92 -16.88
N ALA A 2 -3.85 -7.64 -16.90
CA ALA A 2 -4.45 -6.59 -16.08
C ALA A 2 -4.23 -6.87 -14.59
N ILE A 3 -4.37 -5.85 -13.75
CA ILE A 3 -4.30 -6.02 -12.29
C ILE A 3 -5.39 -7.00 -11.84
N ASP A 4 -5.00 -8.00 -11.05
CA ASP A 4 -5.95 -8.89 -10.39
C ASP A 4 -6.38 -8.30 -9.05
N VAL A 5 -7.66 -8.44 -8.69
CA VAL A 5 -8.19 -7.91 -7.43
C VAL A 5 -8.83 -9.04 -6.66
N VAL A 6 -8.23 -9.34 -5.51
CA VAL A 6 -8.64 -10.41 -4.60
C VAL A 6 -9.38 -9.80 -3.43
N VAL A 7 -10.69 -10.03 -3.38
CA VAL A 7 -11.56 -9.56 -2.31
C VAL A 7 -11.80 -10.70 -1.33
N THR A 8 -11.34 -10.53 -0.09
CA THR A 8 -11.37 -11.61 0.91
C THR A 8 -12.63 -11.63 1.78
N ASN A 9 -13.44 -10.57 1.74
CA ASN A 9 -14.65 -10.45 2.54
C ASN A 9 -15.77 -9.69 1.79
N SER A 10 -16.98 -9.66 2.35
CA SER A 10 -18.13 -8.93 1.78
C SER A 10 -18.24 -7.46 2.23
N LYS A 11 -17.33 -6.95 3.07
CA LYS A 11 -17.33 -5.57 3.59
C LYS A 11 -17.09 -4.55 2.49
N LEU A 12 -16.34 -4.91 1.43
CA LEU A 12 -16.06 -4.02 0.30
C LEU A 12 -17.32 -3.37 -0.28
N ALA A 13 -18.44 -4.10 -0.30
CA ALA A 13 -19.71 -3.60 -0.81
C ALA A 13 -20.26 -2.38 -0.03
N ARG A 14 -19.82 -2.20 1.22
CA ARG A 14 -20.27 -1.14 2.14
C ARG A 14 -19.24 -0.01 2.31
N GLU A 15 -18.03 -0.17 1.76
CA GLU A 15 -16.94 0.78 1.90
C GLU A 15 -16.69 1.49 0.56
N PRO A 16 -17.18 2.72 0.39
CA PRO A 16 -17.16 3.38 -0.92
C PRO A 16 -15.74 3.76 -1.36
N ALA A 17 -14.86 4.17 -0.43
CA ALA A 17 -13.52 4.63 -0.80
C ALA A 17 -12.59 3.50 -1.31
N PRO A 18 -12.42 2.37 -0.59
CA PRO A 18 -11.63 1.25 -1.11
C PRO A 18 -12.20 0.67 -2.40
N ARG A 19 -13.53 0.61 -2.52
CA ARG A 19 -14.19 0.13 -3.74
C ARG A 19 -13.88 1.04 -4.94
N ALA A 20 -14.10 2.34 -4.80
CA ALA A 20 -13.83 3.31 -5.85
C ALA A 20 -12.34 3.31 -6.24
N PHE A 21 -11.45 3.11 -5.27
CA PHE A 21 -10.02 2.99 -5.54
C PHE A 21 -9.68 1.73 -6.33
N LEU A 22 -10.22 0.56 -5.97
CA LEU A 22 -9.98 -0.68 -6.72
C LEU A 22 -10.55 -0.62 -8.14
N GLU A 23 -11.70 0.04 -8.33
CA GLU A 23 -12.26 0.35 -9.65
C GLU A 23 -11.31 1.29 -10.42
N TYR A 24 -10.82 2.36 -9.80
CA TYR A 24 -9.83 3.27 -10.39
C TYR A 24 -8.54 2.55 -10.82
N LEU A 25 -8.00 1.65 -10.00
CA LEU A 25 -6.80 0.87 -10.35
C LEU A 25 -7.02 -0.03 -11.56
N ARG A 26 -8.21 -0.64 -11.67
CA ARG A 26 -8.57 -1.50 -12.80
C ARG A 26 -8.72 -0.69 -14.09
N ASP A 27 -9.36 0.47 -14.00
CA ASP A 27 -9.62 1.32 -15.16
C ASP A 27 -8.35 2.01 -15.68
N ASN A 28 -7.32 2.14 -14.84
CA ASN A 28 -6.07 2.82 -15.15
C ASN A 28 -4.84 1.88 -15.13
N ASP A 29 -5.04 0.56 -15.16
CA ASP A 29 -3.99 -0.43 -14.93
C ASP A 29 -2.75 -0.26 -15.83
N ALA A 30 -2.97 0.02 -17.12
CA ALA A 30 -1.94 0.20 -18.14
C ALA A 30 -1.15 1.49 -17.90
N THR A 31 -1.84 2.58 -17.59
CA THR A 31 -1.24 3.88 -17.31
C THR A 31 -0.41 3.84 -16.03
N LEU A 32 -0.90 3.11 -15.02
CA LEU A 32 -0.27 2.95 -13.72
C LEU A 32 0.84 1.89 -13.69
N SER A 33 1.18 1.27 -14.82
CA SER A 33 2.18 0.18 -14.89
C SER A 33 1.91 -0.98 -13.93
N LEU A 34 0.63 -1.32 -13.72
CA LEU A 34 0.18 -2.39 -12.80
C LEU A 34 0.10 -3.77 -13.48
N ALA A 35 0.81 -3.95 -14.59
CA ALA A 35 0.79 -5.21 -15.31
C ALA A 35 1.34 -6.36 -14.46
N GLY A 36 0.50 -7.38 -14.21
CA GLY A 36 0.85 -8.50 -13.34
C GLY A 36 0.85 -8.17 -11.85
N ALA A 37 0.32 -7.01 -11.45
CA ALA A 37 0.09 -6.69 -10.06
C ALA A 37 -1.16 -7.40 -9.53
N VAL A 38 -1.21 -7.58 -8.20
CA VAL A 38 -2.37 -8.12 -7.48
C VAL A 38 -2.73 -7.19 -6.34
N ALA A 39 -3.96 -6.72 -6.28
CA ALA A 39 -4.50 -5.96 -5.15
C ALA A 39 -5.34 -6.87 -4.26
N TYR A 40 -4.97 -6.96 -2.99
CA TYR A 40 -5.73 -7.64 -1.95
C TYR A 40 -6.53 -6.62 -1.16
N TYR A 41 -7.81 -6.89 -0.92
CA TYR A 41 -8.63 -6.10 -0.01
C TYR A 41 -8.83 -6.86 1.31
N ASP A 42 -8.67 -6.14 2.43
CA ASP A 42 -8.72 -6.64 3.82
C ASP A 42 -7.75 -7.80 4.08
N PHE A 43 -6.61 -7.83 3.39
CA PHE A 43 -5.63 -8.91 3.53
C PHE A 43 -4.20 -8.45 3.19
N PRO A 44 -3.18 -8.97 3.90
CA PRO A 44 -3.26 -9.82 5.10
C PRO A 44 -3.59 -9.06 6.39
N SER A 45 -4.23 -9.74 7.34
CA SER A 45 -4.45 -9.22 8.69
C SER A 45 -3.60 -9.99 9.69
N TYR A 46 -2.99 -9.31 10.65
CA TYR A 46 -2.24 -9.94 11.74
C TYR A 46 -2.82 -9.54 13.08
N VAL A 47 -2.92 -10.51 13.98
CA VAL A 47 -3.25 -10.25 15.39
C VAL A 47 -1.93 -10.28 16.15
N ASP A 48 -1.64 -9.23 16.90
CA ASP A 48 -0.47 -9.19 17.77
C ASP A 48 -0.72 -9.90 19.11
N TYR A 49 0.27 -9.85 20.01
CA TYR A 49 0.16 -10.47 21.33
C TYR A 49 -0.89 -9.81 22.23
N GLU A 50 -1.24 -8.55 21.97
CA GLU A 50 -2.24 -7.77 22.71
C GLU A 50 -3.64 -7.89 22.09
N THR A 51 -3.81 -8.80 21.12
CA THR A 51 -5.06 -9.03 20.37
C THR A 51 -5.48 -7.87 19.46
N VAL A 52 -4.59 -6.90 19.23
CA VAL A 52 -4.84 -5.81 18.27
C VAL A 52 -4.66 -6.35 16.86
N THR A 53 -5.66 -6.10 16.02
CA THR A 53 -5.63 -6.51 14.61
C THR A 53 -4.99 -5.40 13.79
N HIS A 54 -3.76 -5.64 13.34
CA HIS A 54 -3.05 -4.78 12.40
C HIS A 54 -3.42 -5.16 10.98
N ARG A 55 -3.95 -4.21 10.21
CA ARG A 55 -4.37 -4.43 8.82
C ARG A 55 -4.23 -3.16 8.00
N ALA A 56 -3.86 -3.34 6.73
CA ALA A 56 -4.12 -2.36 5.67
C ALA A 56 -5.49 -2.67 5.04
N ASP A 57 -6.17 -1.64 4.53
CA ASP A 57 -7.42 -1.80 3.79
C ASP A 57 -7.17 -2.47 2.44
N VAL A 58 -6.09 -2.05 1.75
CA VAL A 58 -5.66 -2.62 0.47
C VAL A 58 -4.16 -2.88 0.49
N VAL A 59 -3.73 -4.02 -0.06
CA VAL A 59 -2.31 -4.33 -0.30
C VAL A 59 -2.09 -4.62 -1.77
N ILE A 60 -1.22 -3.85 -2.42
CA ILE A 60 -0.84 -4.06 -3.82
C ILE A 60 0.51 -4.77 -3.85
N LEU A 61 0.56 -5.93 -4.51
CA LEU A 61 1.80 -6.60 -4.89
C LEU A 61 2.07 -6.28 -6.35
N SER A 62 3.09 -5.47 -6.63
CA SER A 62 3.46 -5.06 -7.98
C SER A 62 4.90 -5.48 -8.30
N PRO A 63 5.14 -6.15 -9.44
CA PRO A 63 6.50 -6.39 -9.93
C PRO A 63 7.28 -5.08 -10.15
N MET A 64 6.58 -3.99 -10.48
CA MET A 64 7.19 -2.69 -10.80
C MET A 64 7.39 -1.80 -9.57
N HIS A 65 6.55 -1.95 -8.54
CA HIS A 65 6.50 -1.03 -7.41
C HIS A 65 6.83 -1.67 -6.06
N GLY A 66 6.98 -3.00 -6.00
CA GLY A 66 7.11 -3.74 -4.75
C GLY A 66 5.76 -3.95 -4.06
N VAL A 67 5.73 -3.79 -2.74
CA VAL A 67 4.52 -3.96 -1.93
C VAL A 67 4.05 -2.58 -1.45
N ILE A 68 2.76 -2.29 -1.65
CA ILE A 68 2.15 -1.03 -1.21
C ILE A 68 1.04 -1.38 -0.23
N CYS A 69 1.15 -0.91 1.01
CA CYS A 69 0.16 -1.10 2.07
C CYS A 69 -0.68 0.17 2.19
N ILE A 70 -1.99 0.09 1.99
CA ILE A 70 -2.85 1.25 1.85
C ILE A 70 -3.93 1.25 2.93
N SER A 71 -4.10 2.39 3.60
CA SER A 71 -5.25 2.66 4.46
C SER A 71 -5.99 3.91 3.99
N PHE A 72 -7.32 3.92 4.14
CA PHE A 72 -8.18 5.03 3.75
C PHE A 72 -8.60 5.87 4.95
N ALA A 73 -8.44 7.18 4.82
CA ALA A 73 -8.83 8.17 5.80
C ALA A 73 -9.80 9.18 5.17
N PRO A 74 -11.06 8.79 4.86
CA PRO A 74 -11.96 9.66 4.11
C PRO A 74 -12.40 10.91 4.89
N PHE A 75 -12.40 10.87 6.23
CA PHE A 75 -12.85 11.97 7.09
C PHE A 75 -12.10 11.98 8.43
N MET A 76 -10.79 12.19 8.41
CA MET A 76 -9.95 12.20 9.61
C MET A 76 -9.45 13.60 9.96
N GLN A 77 -9.29 13.86 11.26
CA GLN A 77 -8.51 14.98 11.77
C GLN A 77 -7.02 14.62 11.80
N GLU A 78 -6.15 15.61 11.99
CA GLU A 78 -4.70 15.40 12.05
C GLU A 78 -4.28 14.35 13.10
N HIS A 79 -4.94 14.33 14.27
CA HIS A 79 -4.69 13.34 15.31
C HIS A 79 -4.99 11.91 14.85
N ASP A 80 -6.11 11.71 14.14
CA ASP A 80 -6.52 10.41 13.63
C ASP A 80 -5.56 9.91 12.53
N LEU A 81 -5.00 10.83 11.74
CA LEU A 81 -3.98 10.48 10.73
C LEU A 81 -2.67 10.01 11.36
N ALA A 82 -2.23 10.64 12.45
CA ALA A 82 -1.03 10.20 13.17
C ALA A 82 -1.21 8.80 13.78
N GLU A 83 -2.38 8.49 14.34
CA GLU A 83 -2.66 7.13 14.83
C GLU A 83 -2.69 6.11 13.68
N LEU A 84 -3.31 6.47 12.55
CA LEU A 84 -3.35 5.63 11.36
C LEU A 84 -1.95 5.38 10.77
N ASP A 85 -1.09 6.39 10.78
CA ASP A 85 0.30 6.30 10.35
C ASP A 85 1.07 5.26 11.17
N VAL A 86 0.98 5.34 12.49
CA VAL A 86 1.61 4.37 13.40
C VAL A 86 1.11 2.95 13.13
N LEU A 87 -0.20 2.76 13.02
CA LEU A 87 -0.78 1.43 12.75
C LEU A 87 -0.33 0.86 11.39
N LEU A 88 -0.32 1.69 10.36
CA LEU A 88 0.04 1.25 9.00
C LEU A 88 1.55 0.98 8.85
N THR A 89 2.38 1.78 9.50
CA THR A 89 3.84 1.61 9.49
C THR A 89 4.28 0.42 10.34
N ASP A 90 3.63 0.16 11.48
CA ASP A 90 3.81 -1.06 12.26
C ASP A 90 3.39 -2.30 11.46
N TYR A 91 2.26 -2.22 10.75
CA TYR A 91 1.81 -3.28 9.84
C TYR A 91 2.86 -3.56 8.74
N ALA A 92 3.35 -2.52 8.07
CA ALA A 92 4.37 -2.64 7.03
C ALA A 92 5.68 -3.23 7.59
N SER A 93 6.12 -2.79 8.77
CA SER A 93 7.32 -3.29 9.45
C SER A 93 7.21 -4.78 9.82
N ASN A 94 6.03 -5.20 10.30
CA ASN A 94 5.72 -6.60 10.57
C ASN A 94 5.73 -7.44 9.29
N LEU A 95 5.17 -6.91 8.20
CA LEU A 95 5.19 -7.56 6.89
C LEU A 95 6.63 -7.75 6.41
N VAL A 96 7.46 -6.71 6.45
CA VAL A 96 8.90 -6.78 6.10
C VAL A 96 9.60 -7.87 6.90
N SER A 97 9.41 -7.89 8.22
CA SER A 97 10.05 -8.87 9.12
C SER A 97 9.67 -10.31 8.79
N ARG A 98 8.44 -10.55 8.32
CA ARG A 98 7.98 -11.87 7.86
C ARG A 98 8.58 -12.22 6.50
N LEU A 99 8.56 -11.28 5.54
CA LEU A 99 9.10 -11.50 4.20
C LEU A 99 10.62 -11.73 4.20
N LEU A 100 11.36 -11.06 5.10
CA LEU A 100 12.81 -11.25 5.29
C LEU A 100 13.18 -12.67 5.71
N LYS A 101 12.24 -13.48 6.22
CA LYS A 101 12.51 -14.90 6.52
C LYS A 101 12.63 -15.75 5.25
N SER A 102 12.07 -15.29 4.13
CA SER A 102 12.09 -16.01 2.85
C SER A 102 13.37 -15.72 2.07
N ARG A 103 14.23 -16.73 1.83
CA ARG A 103 15.50 -16.56 1.08
C ARG A 103 15.30 -15.98 -0.32
N ILE A 104 14.20 -16.31 -0.98
CA ILE A 104 13.92 -15.85 -2.35
C ILE A 104 13.50 -14.37 -2.43
N LEU A 105 13.05 -13.76 -1.32
CA LEU A 105 12.56 -12.37 -1.29
C LEU A 105 13.61 -11.37 -0.76
N ARG A 106 14.74 -11.85 -0.24
CA ARG A 106 15.78 -11.00 0.34
C ARG A 106 16.91 -10.76 -0.66
N LYS A 107 17.34 -9.51 -0.75
CA LYS A 107 18.60 -9.10 -1.39
C LYS A 107 19.80 -9.35 -0.47
N SER A 108 19.60 -9.23 0.84
CA SER A 108 20.60 -9.49 1.88
C SER A 108 19.94 -10.01 3.16
N LEU A 109 20.71 -10.28 4.22
CA LEU A 109 20.16 -10.76 5.50
C LEU A 109 19.10 -9.83 6.10
N ASN A 110 19.23 -8.52 5.86
CA ASN A 110 18.39 -7.49 6.47
C ASN A 110 17.64 -6.64 5.45
N GLN A 111 17.61 -7.05 4.17
CA GLN A 111 17.00 -6.25 3.11
C GLN A 111 16.22 -7.11 2.12
N LEU A 112 15.00 -6.69 1.80
CA LEU A 112 14.18 -7.25 0.72
C LEU A 112 14.71 -6.85 -0.66
N SER A 113 14.37 -7.62 -1.68
CA SER A 113 14.70 -7.26 -3.07
C SER A 113 13.79 -6.18 -3.66
N PHE A 114 12.71 -5.84 -2.96
CA PHE A 114 11.71 -4.85 -3.34
C PHE A 114 11.32 -3.98 -2.12
N PRO A 115 10.79 -2.77 -2.33
CA PRO A 115 10.30 -1.93 -1.24
C PRO A 115 8.95 -2.42 -0.69
N VAL A 116 8.68 -2.08 0.57
CA VAL A 116 7.35 -2.19 1.19
C VAL A 116 7.00 -0.79 1.68
N THR A 117 5.96 -0.19 1.10
CA THR A 117 5.66 1.24 1.31
C THR A 117 4.26 1.43 1.90
N PRO A 118 4.14 2.04 3.09
CA PRO A 118 2.86 2.44 3.64
C PRO A 118 2.36 3.72 2.95
N VAL A 119 1.07 3.74 2.59
CA VAL A 119 0.38 4.84 1.93
C VAL A 119 -0.96 5.10 2.59
N ILE A 120 -1.25 6.36 2.92
CA ILE A 120 -2.55 6.79 3.41
C ILE A 120 -3.26 7.57 2.32
N ILE A 121 -4.49 7.17 1.99
CA ILE A 121 -5.36 7.93 1.07
C ILE A 121 -6.32 8.78 1.91
N ALA A 122 -6.03 10.07 2.01
CA ALA A 122 -6.81 11.05 2.76
C ALA A 122 -7.64 11.91 1.81
N LEU A 123 -8.91 11.56 1.56
CA LEU A 123 -9.74 12.22 0.54
C LEU A 123 -10.26 13.61 0.94
N ASN A 124 -9.66 14.22 1.96
CA ASN A 124 -9.99 15.52 2.50
C ASN A 124 -8.72 16.39 2.62
N ASP A 125 -8.92 17.72 2.62
CA ASP A 125 -7.84 18.68 2.79
C ASP A 125 -7.43 18.72 4.27
N VAL A 126 -6.44 17.91 4.63
CA VAL A 126 -5.91 17.79 6.00
C VAL A 126 -4.47 18.26 6.00
N ALA A 127 -4.10 19.02 7.04
CA ALA A 127 -2.71 19.33 7.29
C ALA A 127 -1.92 18.04 7.52
N VAL A 128 -1.03 17.74 6.58
CA VAL A 128 -0.14 16.58 6.70
C VAL A 128 1.00 16.97 7.64
N GLY A 129 1.03 16.34 8.82
CA GLY A 129 2.14 16.44 9.76
C GLY A 129 3.39 15.70 9.27
N ASP A 130 4.36 15.53 10.16
CA ASP A 130 5.52 14.65 9.91
C ASP A 130 5.08 13.20 10.10
N LEU A 131 4.78 12.50 8.99
CA LEU A 131 4.28 11.12 8.96
C LEU A 131 5.28 10.24 8.20
N ASP A 132 5.42 8.99 8.65
CA ASP A 132 6.30 8.01 8.01
C ASP A 132 5.68 7.42 6.73
N ALA A 133 4.34 7.32 6.68
CA ALA A 133 3.60 6.91 5.51
C ALA A 133 3.50 8.02 4.46
N THR A 134 3.51 7.61 3.18
CA THR A 134 3.19 8.54 2.09
C THR A 134 1.72 8.90 2.14
N VAL A 135 1.39 10.20 2.15
CA VAL A 135 -0.01 10.65 2.11
C VAL A 135 -0.39 11.11 0.70
N CYS A 136 -1.47 10.55 0.17
CA CYS A 136 -2.09 10.97 -1.08
C CYS A 136 -3.48 11.52 -0.81
N THR A 137 -3.75 12.75 -1.26
CA THR A 137 -5.04 13.40 -1.01
C THR A 137 -6.11 13.12 -2.07
N SER A 138 -5.75 12.40 -3.13
CA SER A 138 -6.63 11.95 -4.20
C SER A 138 -6.10 10.69 -4.88
N PHE A 139 -6.92 10.05 -5.70
CA PHE A 139 -6.50 8.91 -6.51
C PHE A 139 -5.52 9.32 -7.61
N GLU A 140 -5.68 10.52 -8.16
CA GLU A 140 -4.74 11.11 -9.11
C GLU A 140 -3.39 11.41 -8.43
N GLY A 141 -3.39 11.93 -7.20
CA GLY A 141 -2.17 12.14 -6.42
C GLY A 141 -1.44 10.83 -6.13
N PHE A 142 -2.19 9.75 -5.86
CA PHE A 142 -1.63 8.40 -5.77
C PHE A 142 -1.01 7.95 -7.11
N ALA A 143 -1.71 8.16 -8.22
CA ALA A 143 -1.22 7.81 -9.55
C ALA A 143 0.09 8.53 -9.91
N ASP A 144 0.16 9.83 -9.64
CA ASP A 144 1.35 10.66 -9.88
C ASP A 144 2.53 10.17 -9.02
N TRP A 145 2.28 9.89 -7.74
CA TRP A 145 3.28 9.31 -6.85
C TRP A 145 3.77 7.94 -7.34
N LEU A 146 2.84 7.07 -7.76
CA LEU A 146 3.15 5.73 -8.28
C LEU A 146 4.01 5.81 -9.56
N GLY A 147 3.71 6.76 -10.44
CA GLY A 147 4.52 7.04 -11.62
C GLY A 147 5.95 7.48 -11.26
N GLY A 148 6.10 8.30 -10.22
CA GLY A 148 7.40 8.76 -9.71
C GLY A 148 8.29 7.62 -9.17
N ILE A 149 7.73 6.68 -8.42
CA ILE A 149 8.51 5.55 -7.88
C ILE A 149 8.93 4.54 -8.96
N SER A 150 8.11 4.37 -10.00
CA SER A 150 8.38 3.47 -11.13
C SER A 150 9.66 3.85 -11.88
N ALA A 151 9.86 5.15 -12.10
CA ALA A 151 11.03 5.69 -12.75
C ALA A 151 12.31 5.38 -11.96
N ASN A 152 12.26 5.59 -10.64
CA ASN A 152 13.40 5.35 -9.75
C ASN A 152 13.78 3.85 -9.68
N TYR A 153 12.80 2.95 -9.67
CA TYR A 153 13.06 1.51 -9.61
C TYR A 153 13.74 0.99 -10.89
N LEU A 154 13.29 1.45 -12.07
CA LEU A 154 13.91 1.11 -13.36
C LEU A 154 15.34 1.64 -13.48
N GLU A 155 15.65 2.82 -12.95
CA GLU A 155 17.03 3.33 -12.91
C GLU A 155 17.93 2.50 -11.99
N LEU A 156 17.40 2.07 -10.84
CA LEU A 156 18.13 1.22 -9.88
C LEU A 156 18.39 -0.20 -10.40
N GLU A 157 17.53 -0.75 -11.25
CA GLU A 157 17.78 -2.03 -11.92
C GLU A 157 18.81 -1.90 -13.06
N ARG A 158 18.82 -0.79 -13.80
CA ARG A 158 19.80 -0.53 -14.88
C ARG A 158 21.22 -0.27 -14.38
N ALA A 159 21.38 0.16 -13.14
CA ALA A 159 22.68 0.42 -12.52
C ALA A 159 23.34 -0.84 -11.93
N ARG A 160 22.71 -2.02 -12.06
CA ARG A 160 23.24 -3.32 -11.63
C ARG A 160 23.68 -4.17 -12.82
#